data_AF-A0A1I8CRJ9-F1
#
_entry.id   AF-A0A1I8CRJ9-F1
#
_cell.length_a   1.000
_cell.length_b   1.000
_cell.length_c   1.000
_cell.angle_alpha   90.00
_cell.angle_beta   90.00
_cell.angle_gamma   90.00
#
_symmetry.space_group_name_H-M   'P 1'
#
loop_
_entity.id
_entity.type
_entity.pdbx_description
1 polymer ?
#
loop_
_entity_poly.entity_id
_entity_poly.type
_entity_poly.pdbx_seq_one_letter_code
_entity_poly.pdbx_strand_id
1 'polypeptide(L)'
;MVADGLISMFMEKYAADYIKKMADEAEYDQSPYSLHQKNATNSDNLMELLGSEMKRAHNFESFTFKMPHYCDYCRNYLWGIISNGYRCTNCSFAAHKKCSEKARLDCRPEAKYVKRMFAVDLTTLCIAHSVTIAPVFKQCIIEVERRGLQMEGIYRVSASHEQMDRLRKQFDTNPTSVNLQEVDDIHTVAGLLKLYLRLLPQQLVPFSNFQILCEAYERSSNTIERGKNVRKALGMLDKCNCYTLEALLCHLRNVAKNADKNKMSVANISTIFSPTVFCSGIIPSLPQQQHTLLQFLILTEGIVPYV
;
A
#
# COMPACT_ATOMS: atom_id res chain seq x y z
N MET A 1 -15.60 -21.39 -15.28
CA MET A 1 -16.22 -20.76 -16.47
C MET A 1 -17.40 -19.88 -16.11
N VAL A 2 -18.48 -20.40 -15.48
CA VAL A 2 -19.67 -19.58 -15.16
C VAL A 2 -19.35 -18.41 -14.22
N ALA A 3 -18.65 -18.64 -13.11
CA ALA A 3 -18.28 -17.58 -12.16
C ALA A 3 -17.42 -16.48 -12.80
N ASP A 4 -16.46 -16.87 -13.65
CA ASP A 4 -15.59 -15.94 -14.39
C ASP A 4 -16.36 -15.10 -15.41
N GLY A 5 -17.33 -15.72 -16.10
CA GLY A 5 -18.27 -15.03 -16.99
C GLY A 5 -19.15 -14.03 -16.23
N LEU A 6 -19.68 -14.40 -15.06
CA LEU A 6 -20.50 -13.50 -14.23
C LEU A 6 -19.72 -12.29 -13.73
N ILE A 7 -18.46 -12.48 -13.30
CA ILE A 7 -17.58 -11.37 -12.90
C ILE A 7 -17.36 -10.43 -14.09
N SER A 8 -17.03 -10.99 -15.26
CA SER A 8 -16.80 -10.20 -16.48
C SER A 8 -18.06 -9.41 -16.89
N MET A 9 -19.22 -10.06 -16.90
CA MET A 9 -20.51 -9.41 -17.18
C MET A 9 -20.82 -8.29 -16.18
N PHE A 10 -20.54 -8.49 -14.89
CA PHE A 10 -20.75 -7.46 -13.88
C PHE A 10 -19.84 -6.26 -14.11
N MET A 11 -18.54 -6.50 -14.33
CA MET A 11 -17.56 -5.44 -14.59
C MET A 11 -17.89 -4.66 -15.86
N GLU A 12 -18.27 -5.33 -16.94
CA GLU A 12 -18.69 -4.66 -18.17
C GLU A 12 -19.98 -3.86 -17.98
N LYS A 13 -20.97 -4.39 -17.26
CA LYS A 13 -22.23 -3.68 -17.01
C LYS A 13 -22.04 -2.37 -16.22
N TYR A 14 -21.21 -2.39 -15.17
CA TYR A 14 -21.09 -1.27 -14.24
C TYR A 14 -19.88 -0.36 -14.49
N ALA A 15 -18.86 -0.84 -15.21
CA ALA A 15 -17.61 -0.12 -15.40
C ALA A 15 -17.10 -0.15 -16.85
N ALA A 16 -17.90 -0.51 -17.86
CA ALA A 16 -17.46 -0.57 -19.26
C ALA A 16 -16.78 0.73 -19.74
N ASP A 17 -17.36 1.90 -19.45
CA ASP A 17 -16.80 3.17 -19.89
C ASP A 17 -15.46 3.48 -19.21
N TYR A 18 -15.34 3.14 -17.93
CA TYR A 18 -14.08 3.23 -17.20
C TYR A 18 -13.04 2.27 -17.76
N ILE A 19 -13.39 1.00 -17.99
CA ILE A 19 -12.50 -0.04 -18.55
C ILE A 19 -12.02 0.34 -19.95
N LYS A 20 -12.84 1.03 -20.75
CA LYS A 20 -12.42 1.54 -22.05
C LYS A 20 -11.35 2.63 -21.91
N LYS A 21 -11.50 3.53 -20.94
CA LYS A 21 -10.63 4.69 -20.75
C LYS A 21 -9.39 4.43 -19.90
N MET A 22 -9.40 3.43 -19.01
CA MET A 22 -8.34 3.21 -18.01
C MET A 22 -6.93 3.03 -18.59
N ALA A 23 -6.82 2.54 -19.83
CA ALA A 23 -5.53 2.37 -20.51
C ALA A 23 -5.11 3.62 -21.30
N ASP A 24 -6.06 4.48 -21.68
CA ASP A 24 -5.82 5.76 -22.37
C ASP A 24 -5.50 6.88 -21.38
N GLU A 25 -6.21 6.94 -20.25
CA GLU A 25 -6.04 7.94 -19.21
C GLU A 25 -4.84 7.68 -18.29
N ALA A 26 -4.26 6.46 -18.33
CA ALA A 26 -3.11 6.13 -17.51
C ALA A 26 -1.81 6.69 -18.10
N GLU A 27 -1.16 7.57 -17.35
CA GLU A 27 0.18 8.06 -17.67
C GLU A 27 1.24 7.00 -17.42
N TYR A 28 1.74 6.39 -18.51
CA TYR A 28 2.75 5.33 -18.42
C TYR A 28 4.01 5.76 -17.65
N ASP A 29 4.43 7.02 -17.77
CA ASP A 29 5.60 7.55 -17.06
C ASP A 29 5.46 7.48 -15.54
N GLN A 30 4.22 7.56 -15.04
CA GLN A 30 3.85 7.41 -13.64
C GLN A 30 3.44 5.97 -13.29
N SER A 31 3.50 5.03 -14.23
CA SER A 31 3.16 3.64 -13.97
C SER A 31 4.11 3.03 -12.92
N PRO A 32 3.64 2.08 -12.10
CA PRO A 32 4.49 1.36 -11.16
C PRO A 32 5.78 0.82 -11.79
N TYR A 33 5.68 0.32 -13.03
CA TYR A 33 6.84 -0.21 -13.76
C TYR A 33 7.81 0.89 -14.24
N SER A 34 7.34 1.97 -14.86
CA SER A 34 8.20 3.08 -15.31
C SER A 34 8.89 3.77 -14.15
N LEU A 35 8.14 4.05 -13.06
CA LEU A 35 8.71 4.61 -11.84
C LEU A 35 9.78 3.69 -11.26
N HIS A 36 9.59 2.37 -11.32
CA HIS A 36 10.62 1.43 -10.91
C HIS A 36 11.86 1.47 -11.83
N GLN A 37 11.68 1.55 -13.15
CA GLN A 37 12.80 1.56 -14.10
C GLN A 37 13.65 2.84 -14.03
N LYS A 38 13.01 4.02 -13.97
CA LYS A 38 13.71 5.30 -13.74
C LYS A 38 14.52 5.27 -12.45
N ASN A 39 14.06 4.48 -11.49
CA ASN A 39 14.69 4.36 -10.19
C ASN A 39 15.83 3.35 -10.12
N ALA A 40 15.79 2.28 -10.93
CA ALA A 40 16.87 1.30 -11.07
C ALA A 40 18.05 1.81 -11.93
N THR A 41 17.82 2.75 -12.84
CA THR A 41 18.85 3.31 -13.73
C THR A 41 19.74 4.37 -13.05
N ASN A 42 19.32 4.95 -11.93
CA ASN A 42 20.12 5.92 -11.16
C ASN A 42 21.24 5.29 -10.30
N SER A 43 21.32 3.96 -10.18
CA SER A 43 22.39 3.28 -9.43
C SER A 43 23.56 2.81 -10.29
N ASP A 44 23.46 2.89 -11.62
CA ASP A 44 24.49 2.40 -12.53
C ASP A 44 25.03 3.52 -13.43
N ASN A 45 26.30 3.89 -13.23
CA ASN A 45 27.15 4.63 -14.17
C ASN A 45 27.39 3.88 -15.51
N LEU A 46 26.47 3.00 -15.94
CA LEU A 46 26.53 2.28 -17.22
C LEU A 46 25.77 3.02 -18.34
N MET A 47 24.87 3.94 -18.01
CA MET A 47 24.07 4.66 -19.02
C MET A 47 24.86 5.73 -19.77
N GLU A 48 26.04 6.14 -19.26
CA GLU A 48 26.90 7.14 -19.93
C GLU A 48 27.83 6.50 -20.98
N LEU A 49 28.06 5.18 -20.92
CA LEU A 49 28.91 4.45 -21.88
C LEU A 49 28.15 3.82 -23.06
N LEU A 50 26.82 3.65 -22.94
CA LEU A 50 25.97 3.00 -23.95
C LEU A 50 24.91 3.99 -24.42
N GLY A 51 25.31 4.97 -25.23
CA GLY A 51 24.48 6.03 -25.81
C GLY A 51 23.37 5.57 -26.77
N SER A 52 22.46 4.68 -26.33
CA SER A 52 21.17 4.47 -26.97
C SER A 52 20.16 3.89 -25.97
N GLU A 53 18.96 4.49 -25.91
CA GLU A 53 17.80 3.86 -25.29
C GLU A 53 17.55 2.50 -25.99
N MET A 54 18.03 1.39 -25.43
CA MET A 54 17.71 0.07 -25.96
C MET A 54 16.20 -0.18 -25.78
N LYS A 55 15.44 0.06 -26.86
CA LYS A 55 14.02 -0.20 -26.95
C LYS A 55 13.79 -1.71 -27.02
N ARG A 56 13.47 -2.36 -25.89
CA ARG A 56 13.23 -3.80 -25.81
C ARG A 56 11.75 -4.07 -25.64
N ALA A 57 11.17 -4.84 -26.56
CA ALA A 57 9.77 -5.27 -26.45
C ALA A 57 9.56 -6.24 -25.29
N HIS A 58 8.40 -6.14 -24.65
CA HIS A 58 7.93 -7.13 -23.68
C HIS A 58 7.38 -8.36 -24.41
N ASN A 59 7.63 -9.55 -23.87
CA ASN A 59 7.04 -10.80 -24.36
C ASN A 59 5.87 -11.22 -23.47
N PHE A 60 4.68 -10.70 -23.75
CA PHE A 60 3.48 -10.94 -22.94
C PHE A 60 2.79 -12.25 -23.31
N GLU A 61 2.50 -13.06 -22.29
CA GLU A 61 1.67 -14.25 -22.41
C GLU A 61 0.47 -14.16 -21.47
N SER A 62 -0.66 -14.77 -21.88
CA SER A 62 -1.83 -14.89 -21.03
C SER A 62 -1.47 -15.65 -19.75
N PHE A 63 -1.79 -15.08 -18.60
CA PHE A 63 -1.42 -15.64 -17.31
C PHE A 63 -2.60 -15.62 -16.33
N THR A 64 -2.68 -16.65 -15.50
CA THR A 64 -3.66 -16.74 -14.40
C THR A 64 -2.98 -16.39 -13.09
N PHE A 65 -3.24 -15.18 -12.61
CA PHE A 65 -2.81 -14.73 -11.30
C PHE A 65 -3.69 -15.39 -10.24
N LYS A 66 -3.10 -16.27 -9.42
CA LYS A 66 -3.81 -17.04 -8.37
C LYS A 66 -4.22 -16.20 -7.16
N MET A 67 -3.73 -14.96 -7.06
CA MET A 67 -3.96 -14.03 -5.96
C MET A 67 -4.37 -12.68 -6.55
N PRO A 68 -5.02 -11.78 -5.79
CA PRO A 68 -5.33 -10.44 -6.26
C PRO A 68 -4.08 -9.74 -6.80
N HIS A 69 -4.07 -9.40 -8.09
CA HIS A 69 -2.97 -8.71 -8.73
C HIS A 69 -3.47 -7.44 -9.43
N TYR A 70 -2.58 -6.46 -9.55
CA TYR A 70 -2.86 -5.16 -10.12
C TYR A 70 -1.98 -4.92 -11.34
N CYS A 71 -2.50 -4.15 -12.28
CA CYS A 71 -1.82 -3.84 -13.52
C CYS A 71 -0.66 -2.86 -13.28
N ASP A 72 0.54 -3.23 -13.71
CA ASP A 72 1.76 -2.43 -13.66
C ASP A 72 1.73 -1.20 -14.59
N TYR A 73 0.71 -1.10 -15.46
CA TYR A 73 0.48 0.05 -16.34
C TYR A 73 -0.50 1.04 -15.70
N CYS A 74 -1.76 0.64 -15.45
CA CYS A 74 -2.84 1.53 -15.02
C CYS A 74 -3.17 1.47 -13.52
N ARG A 75 -2.48 0.62 -12.74
CA ARG A 75 -2.70 0.40 -11.30
C ARG A 75 -4.06 -0.21 -10.92
N ASN A 76 -4.92 -0.51 -11.90
CA ASN A 76 -6.22 -1.12 -11.65
C ASN A 76 -6.12 -2.64 -11.45
N TYR A 77 -7.12 -3.20 -10.77
CA TYR A 77 -7.24 -4.62 -10.48
C TYR A 77 -7.35 -5.48 -11.75
N LEU A 78 -6.63 -6.60 -11.81
CA LEU A 78 -6.75 -7.62 -12.85
C LEU A 78 -7.92 -8.56 -12.50
N TRP A 79 -9.11 -8.25 -13.01
CA TRP A 79 -10.33 -9.00 -12.68
C TRP A 79 -10.42 -10.33 -13.45
N GLY A 80 -11.14 -11.28 -12.86
CA GLY A 80 -11.32 -12.62 -13.40
C GLY A 80 -10.59 -13.69 -12.56
N ILE A 81 -11.01 -14.93 -12.77
CA ILE A 81 -10.52 -16.13 -12.09
C ILE A 81 -9.48 -16.85 -12.94
N ILE A 82 -9.63 -16.81 -14.27
CA ILE A 82 -8.75 -17.51 -15.22
C ILE A 82 -8.30 -16.52 -16.29
N SER A 83 -7.01 -16.54 -16.66
CA SER A 83 -6.44 -15.64 -17.67
C SER A 83 -6.79 -14.17 -17.43
N ASN A 84 -6.80 -13.77 -16.15
CA ASN A 84 -7.18 -12.44 -15.67
C ASN A 84 -6.20 -11.33 -16.05
N GLY A 85 -5.05 -11.67 -16.63
CA GLY A 85 -4.13 -10.70 -17.20
C GLY A 85 -3.08 -11.32 -18.11
N TYR A 86 -2.15 -10.49 -18.52
CA TYR A 86 -0.98 -10.83 -19.30
C TYR A 86 0.26 -10.61 -18.43
N ARG A 87 1.24 -11.50 -18.54
CA ARG A 87 2.51 -11.37 -17.84
C ARG A 87 3.66 -11.46 -18.81
N CYS A 88 4.58 -10.52 -18.73
CA CYS A 88 5.81 -10.57 -19.52
C CYS A 88 6.71 -11.71 -19.02
N THR A 89 7.09 -12.64 -19.89
CA THR A 89 7.95 -13.79 -19.52
C THR A 89 9.39 -13.36 -19.19
N ASN A 90 9.82 -12.20 -19.71
CA ASN A 90 11.14 -11.65 -19.48
C ASN A 90 11.24 -10.87 -18.17
N CYS A 91 10.38 -9.88 -17.91
CA CYS A 91 10.50 -8.98 -16.76
C CYS A 91 9.37 -9.11 -15.71
N SER A 92 8.42 -10.04 -15.91
CA SER A 92 7.25 -10.25 -15.05
C SER A 92 6.25 -9.07 -14.98
N PHE A 93 6.35 -8.06 -15.86
CA PHE A 93 5.34 -7.00 -16.00
C PHE A 93 3.94 -7.61 -16.12
N ALA A 94 3.03 -7.24 -15.21
CA ALA A 94 1.65 -7.69 -15.21
C ALA A 94 0.73 -6.61 -15.80
N ALA A 95 -0.07 -6.95 -16.81
CA ALA A 95 -0.93 -6.00 -17.50
C ALA A 95 -2.32 -6.57 -17.82
N HIS A 96 -3.33 -5.70 -17.93
CA HIS A 96 -4.54 -6.06 -18.70
C HIS A 96 -4.18 -6.22 -20.18
N LYS A 97 -5.01 -6.95 -20.94
CA LYS A 97 -4.82 -7.13 -22.39
C LYS A 97 -4.54 -5.82 -23.15
N LYS A 98 -5.41 -4.81 -22.96
CA LYS A 98 -5.24 -3.48 -23.59
C LYS A 98 -4.00 -2.73 -23.08
N CYS A 99 -3.61 -2.95 -21.83
CA CYS A 99 -2.43 -2.31 -21.24
C CYS A 99 -1.13 -2.95 -21.76
N SER A 100 -1.10 -4.27 -21.98
CA SER A 100 0.05 -4.93 -22.61
C SER A 100 0.29 -4.46 -24.04
N GLU A 101 -0.78 -4.17 -24.79
CA GLU A 101 -0.68 -3.63 -26.15
C GLU A 101 -0.13 -2.19 -26.20
N LYS A 102 -0.32 -1.42 -25.11
CA LYS A 102 0.14 -0.03 -24.97
C LYS A 102 1.44 0.15 -24.19
N ALA A 103 1.97 -0.92 -23.61
CA ALA A 103 3.21 -0.86 -22.85
C ALA A 103 4.37 -0.39 -23.75
N ARG A 104 5.26 0.46 -23.21
CA ARG A 104 6.43 0.94 -23.97
C ARG A 104 7.44 -0.19 -24.20
N LEU A 105 8.35 0.03 -25.15
CA LEU A 105 9.45 -0.88 -25.48
C LEU A 105 10.60 -0.73 -24.48
N ASP A 106 10.35 -0.99 -23.20
CA ASP A 106 11.29 -0.74 -22.11
C ASP A 106 11.49 -1.98 -21.22
N CYS A 107 11.35 -3.18 -21.80
CA CYS A 107 11.48 -4.44 -21.07
C CYS A 107 12.88 -4.61 -20.48
N ARG A 108 12.99 -4.87 -19.17
CA ARG A 108 14.25 -5.16 -18.46
C ARG A 108 14.14 -6.49 -17.73
N PRO A 109 14.57 -7.62 -18.35
CA PRO A 109 14.51 -8.92 -17.69
C PRO A 109 15.34 -9.02 -16.41
N GLU A 110 16.35 -8.14 -16.25
CA GLU A 110 17.17 -8.07 -15.04
C GLU A 110 16.34 -7.63 -13.82
N ALA A 111 15.24 -6.90 -14.04
CA ALA A 111 14.29 -6.51 -12.99
C ALA A 111 13.38 -7.65 -12.49
N LYS A 112 13.45 -8.85 -13.11
CA LYS A 112 12.61 -10.02 -12.78
C LYS A 112 12.82 -10.54 -11.35
N TYR A 113 13.97 -10.22 -10.73
CA TYR A 113 14.38 -10.73 -9.42
C TYR A 113 14.11 -9.81 -8.23
N VAL A 114 13.56 -8.62 -8.46
CA VAL A 114 13.25 -7.68 -7.38
C VAL A 114 11.93 -8.10 -6.72
N LYS A 115 12.01 -8.74 -5.55
CA LYS A 115 10.85 -9.02 -4.70
C LYS A 115 10.35 -7.69 -4.14
N ARG A 116 9.50 -6.99 -4.90
CA ARG A 116 8.92 -5.71 -4.51
C ARG A 116 8.28 -5.83 -3.12
N MET A 117 8.67 -4.92 -2.23
CA MET A 117 8.06 -4.74 -0.91
C MET A 117 6.95 -3.70 -0.97
N PHE A 118 7.09 -2.69 -1.84
CA PHE A 118 6.10 -1.62 -2.01
C PHE A 118 5.15 -1.90 -3.16
N ALA A 119 3.94 -1.35 -3.07
CA ALA A 119 2.89 -1.46 -4.09
C ALA A 119 2.46 -2.90 -4.44
N VAL A 120 2.62 -3.81 -3.49
CA VAL A 120 2.10 -5.18 -3.53
C VAL A 120 0.95 -5.29 -2.53
N ASP A 121 -0.05 -6.10 -2.85
CA ASP A 121 -1.12 -6.44 -1.92
C ASP A 121 -0.55 -7.03 -0.63
N LEU A 122 -1.03 -6.56 0.52
CA LEU A 122 -0.47 -6.90 1.83
C LEU A 122 -0.56 -8.40 2.11
N THR A 123 -1.71 -9.01 1.85
CA THR A 123 -1.93 -10.45 2.02
C THR A 123 -1.00 -11.25 1.12
N THR A 124 -0.82 -10.80 -0.13
CA THR A 124 0.08 -11.41 -1.10
C THR A 124 1.53 -11.37 -0.66
N LEU A 125 2.00 -10.21 -0.18
CA LEU A 125 3.36 -10.04 0.34
C LEU A 125 3.59 -10.93 1.57
N CYS A 126 2.65 -10.94 2.52
CA CYS A 126 2.74 -11.74 3.74
C CYS A 126 2.85 -13.24 3.43
N ILE A 127 2.02 -13.76 2.51
CA ILE A 127 2.08 -15.17 2.09
C ILE A 127 3.39 -15.48 1.37
N ALA A 128 3.81 -14.63 0.42
CA ALA A 128 5.03 -14.85 -0.36
C ALA A 128 6.32 -14.87 0.50
N HIS A 129 6.32 -14.11 1.59
CA HIS A 129 7.45 -14.01 2.52
C HIS A 129 7.29 -14.87 3.78
N SER A 130 6.15 -15.57 3.94
CA SER A 130 5.82 -16.34 5.14
C SER A 130 5.90 -15.50 6.44
N VAL A 131 5.38 -14.27 6.37
CA VAL A 131 5.34 -13.31 7.48
C VAL A 131 3.90 -12.88 7.77
N THR A 132 3.63 -12.41 8.98
CA THR A 132 2.32 -11.84 9.35
C THR A 132 2.23 -10.34 9.11
N ILE A 133 3.37 -9.65 9.19
CA ILE A 133 3.53 -8.20 8.98
C ILE A 133 4.74 -7.99 8.06
N ALA A 134 4.61 -7.08 7.10
CA ALA A 134 5.69 -6.77 6.16
C ALA A 134 6.95 -6.27 6.89
N PRO A 135 8.16 -6.75 6.51
CA PRO A 135 9.41 -6.37 7.19
C PRO A 135 9.65 -4.86 7.20
N VAL A 136 9.39 -4.19 6.08
CA VAL A 136 9.54 -2.72 5.97
C VAL A 136 8.68 -1.99 7.00
N PHE A 137 7.42 -2.41 7.15
CA PHE A 137 6.49 -1.80 8.09
C PHE A 137 6.95 -2.02 9.54
N LYS A 138 7.31 -3.26 9.88
CA LYS A 138 7.79 -3.63 11.21
C LYS A 138 9.09 -2.91 11.58
N GLN A 139 10.07 -2.87 10.69
CA GLN A 139 11.36 -2.20 10.93
C GLN A 139 11.19 -0.69 11.12
N CYS A 140 10.33 -0.05 10.32
CA CYS A 140 10.05 1.37 10.49
C CYS A 140 9.41 1.67 11.86
N ILE A 141 8.45 0.87 12.31
CA ILE A 141 7.85 1.02 13.66
C ILE A 141 8.93 0.91 14.73
N ILE A 142 9.74 -0.16 14.70
CA ILE A 142 10.78 -0.40 15.70
C ILE A 142 11.75 0.79 15.77
N GLU A 143 12.16 1.33 14.62
CA GLU A 143 13.11 2.43 14.58
C GLU A 143 12.50 3.76 15.08
N VAL A 144 11.24 4.05 14.72
CA VAL A 144 10.52 5.22 15.23
C VAL A 144 10.27 5.10 16.73
N GLU A 145 9.98 3.91 17.25
CA GLU A 145 9.85 3.71 18.69
C GLU A 145 11.18 3.83 19.43
N ARG A 146 12.29 3.40 18.81
CA ARG A 146 13.63 3.45 19.39
C ARG A 146 14.12 4.88 19.63
N ARG A 147 13.95 5.79 18.67
CA ARG A 147 14.50 7.16 18.76
C ARG A 147 13.54 8.29 18.38
N GLY A 148 12.41 8.00 17.75
CA GLY A 148 11.47 8.99 17.24
C GLY A 148 10.37 9.44 18.20
N LEU A 149 10.13 8.73 19.30
CA LEU A 149 9.01 9.03 20.21
C LEU A 149 9.08 10.40 20.87
N GLN A 150 10.28 10.96 21.03
CA GLN A 150 10.48 12.29 21.62
C GLN A 150 10.64 13.38 20.57
N MET A 151 10.64 13.03 19.27
CA MET A 151 10.89 13.98 18.21
C MET A 151 9.68 14.85 17.93
N GLU A 152 9.84 16.17 18.02
CA GLU A 152 8.77 17.11 17.77
C GLU A 152 8.21 16.95 16.35
N GLY A 153 6.88 16.87 16.26
CA GLY A 153 6.20 16.77 14.97
C GLY A 153 6.43 15.45 14.23
N ILE A 154 6.80 14.36 14.91
CA ILE A 154 6.90 13.03 14.31
C ILE A 154 5.61 12.70 13.53
N TYR A 155 5.75 12.18 12.30
CA TYR A 155 4.68 12.01 11.29
C TYR A 155 4.04 13.28 10.72
N ARG A 156 4.15 14.45 11.35
CA ARG A 156 3.64 15.73 10.81
C ARG A 156 4.65 16.39 9.88
N VAL A 157 5.92 16.44 10.27
CA VAL A 157 7.00 17.03 9.47
C VAL A 157 7.21 16.19 8.20
N SER A 158 7.37 16.88 7.08
CA SER A 158 7.65 16.24 5.78
C SER A 158 9.13 15.88 5.71
N ALA A 159 9.40 14.67 5.24
CA ALA A 159 10.76 14.16 5.10
C ALA A 159 11.32 14.40 3.70
N SER A 160 12.64 14.18 3.55
CA SER A 160 13.29 14.21 2.25
C SER A 160 12.72 13.14 1.32
N HIS A 161 12.08 13.59 0.23
CA HIS A 161 11.55 12.70 -0.81
C HIS A 161 12.64 11.82 -1.44
N GLU A 162 13.84 12.37 -1.61
CA GLU A 162 14.97 11.66 -2.19
C GLU A 162 15.46 10.53 -1.27
N GLN A 163 15.62 10.80 0.03
CA GLN A 163 16.04 9.78 0.99
C GLN A 163 14.98 8.69 1.18
N MET A 164 13.70 9.07 1.23
CA MET A 164 12.59 8.10 1.26
C MET A 164 12.59 7.20 0.03
N ASP A 165 12.80 7.76 -1.17
CA ASP A 165 12.85 6.97 -2.40
C ASP A 165 14.07 6.04 -2.44
N ARG A 166 15.23 6.51 -1.94
CA ARG A 166 16.41 5.67 -1.78
C ARG A 166 16.16 4.47 -0.86
N LEU A 167 15.56 4.69 0.32
CA LEU A 167 15.23 3.60 1.25
C LEU A 167 14.22 2.62 0.64
N ARG A 168 13.20 3.14 -0.06
CA ARG A 168 12.24 2.32 -0.79
C ARG A 168 12.94 1.35 -1.75
N LYS A 169 13.89 1.84 -2.56
CA LYS A 169 14.66 1.01 -3.49
C LYS A 169 15.48 -0.07 -2.78
N GLN A 170 16.11 0.29 -1.66
CA GLN A 170 16.88 -0.67 -0.87
C GLN A 170 15.98 -1.79 -0.33
N PHE A 171 14.77 -1.47 0.12
CA PHE A 171 13.80 -2.47 0.56
C PHE A 171 13.28 -3.35 -0.57
N ASP A 172 12.98 -2.78 -1.75
CA ASP A 172 12.53 -3.57 -2.91
C ASP A 172 13.63 -4.53 -3.41
N THR A 173 14.90 -4.10 -3.35
CA THR A 173 16.03 -4.90 -3.84
C THR A 173 16.46 -5.97 -2.85
N ASN A 174 16.67 -5.59 -1.59
CA ASN A 174 17.16 -6.50 -0.56
C ASN A 174 16.62 -6.13 0.84
N PRO A 175 15.41 -6.62 1.19
CA PRO A 175 14.73 -6.27 2.45
C PRO A 175 15.52 -6.60 3.72
N THR A 176 16.45 -7.55 3.68
CA THR A 176 17.22 -7.98 4.87
C THR A 176 18.48 -7.15 5.10
N SER A 177 18.91 -6.36 4.11
CA SER A 177 20.14 -5.55 4.20
C SER A 177 19.92 -4.11 4.65
N VAL A 178 18.66 -3.66 4.73
CA VAL A 178 18.36 -2.25 5.01
C VAL A 178 18.55 -1.95 6.49
N ASN A 179 19.51 -1.09 6.79
CA ASN A 179 19.79 -0.64 8.15
C ASN A 179 19.19 0.77 8.38
N LEU A 180 17.99 0.83 8.97
CA LEU A 180 17.33 2.11 9.27
C LEU A 180 18.05 2.94 10.34
N GLN A 181 19.02 2.36 11.05
CA GLN A 181 19.80 3.07 12.07
C GLN A 181 20.82 4.05 11.47
N GLU A 182 21.23 3.85 10.22
CA GLU A 182 22.17 4.72 9.49
C GLU A 182 21.47 5.97 8.91
N VAL A 183 20.15 6.04 9.00
CA VAL A 183 19.39 7.19 8.50
C VAL A 183 19.40 8.27 9.58
N ASP A 184 20.05 9.40 9.33
CA ASP A 184 20.14 10.47 10.34
C ASP A 184 18.76 11.04 10.72
N ASP A 185 17.94 11.36 9.72
CA ASP A 185 16.62 11.96 9.92
C ASP A 185 15.53 10.91 10.20
N ILE A 186 14.97 10.95 11.41
CA ILE A 186 13.87 10.06 11.81
C ILE A 186 12.56 10.37 11.08
N HIS A 187 12.36 11.60 10.61
CA HIS A 187 11.19 11.96 9.81
C HIS A 187 11.18 11.20 8.49
N THR A 188 12.35 10.89 7.92
CA THR A 188 12.50 10.04 6.74
C THR A 188 11.97 8.62 6.97
N VAL A 189 12.27 8.00 8.12
CA VAL A 189 11.73 6.66 8.46
C VAL A 189 10.22 6.74 8.70
N ALA A 190 9.75 7.77 9.41
CA ALA A 190 8.32 8.00 9.64
C ALA A 190 7.55 8.26 8.32
N GLY A 191 8.19 8.97 7.39
CA GLY A 191 7.69 9.22 6.04
C GLY A 191 7.64 7.94 5.21
N LEU A 192 8.65 7.08 5.32
CA LEU A 192 8.70 5.78 4.65
C LEU A 192 7.55 4.86 5.12
N LEU A 193 7.25 4.82 6.42
CA LEU A 193 6.12 4.08 6.97
C LEU A 193 4.78 4.57 6.38
N LYS A 194 4.57 5.88 6.33
CA LYS A 194 3.37 6.46 5.68
C LYS A 194 3.32 6.14 4.19
N LEU A 195 4.47 6.21 3.51
CA LEU A 195 4.58 5.92 2.09
C LEU A 195 4.23 4.45 1.80
N TYR A 196 4.67 3.52 2.65
CA TYR A 196 4.34 2.11 2.53
C TYR A 196 2.83 1.88 2.51
N LEU A 197 2.12 2.41 3.53
CA LEU A 197 0.66 2.28 3.62
C LEU A 197 -0.05 2.92 2.43
N ARG A 198 0.38 4.11 2.01
CA ARG A 198 -0.21 4.85 0.88
C ARG A 198 -0.01 4.16 -0.48
N LEU A 199 1.05 3.36 -0.63
CA LEU A 199 1.33 2.64 -1.87
C LEU A 199 0.63 1.29 -1.95
N LEU A 200 -0.03 0.82 -0.88
CA LEU A 200 -0.78 -0.43 -0.94
C LEU A 200 -1.87 -0.34 -2.02
N PRO A 201 -2.05 -1.39 -2.85
CA PRO A 201 -3.09 -1.39 -3.88
C PRO A 201 -4.51 -1.21 -3.34
N GLN A 202 -4.76 -1.69 -2.10
CA GLN A 202 -5.90 -1.31 -1.29
C GLN A 202 -5.40 -0.74 0.03
N GLN A 203 -6.06 0.29 0.53
CA GLN A 203 -5.77 0.84 1.86
C GLN A 203 -5.84 -0.25 2.93
N LEU A 204 -5.08 -0.06 4.01
CA LEU A 204 -4.97 -1.03 5.09
C LEU A 204 -6.33 -1.50 5.61
N VAL A 205 -7.31 -0.59 5.67
CA VAL A 205 -8.73 -0.91 5.83
C VAL A 205 -9.42 -0.68 4.47
N PRO A 206 -9.81 -1.76 3.75
CA PRO A 206 -10.54 -1.66 2.50
C PRO A 206 -11.86 -0.91 2.65
N PHE A 207 -12.33 -0.30 1.56
CA PHE A 207 -13.54 0.52 1.54
C PHE A 207 -14.79 -0.23 2.05
N SER A 208 -14.97 -1.49 1.65
CA SER A 208 -16.08 -2.34 2.11
C SER A 208 -16.10 -2.49 3.63
N ASN A 209 -14.93 -2.69 4.25
CA ASN A 209 -14.80 -2.83 5.70
C ASN A 209 -14.94 -1.48 6.40
N PHE A 210 -14.46 -0.40 5.79
CA PHE A 210 -14.61 0.95 6.31
C PHE A 210 -16.09 1.36 6.45
N GLN A 211 -16.94 1.06 5.45
CA GLN A 211 -18.39 1.32 5.54
C GLN A 211 -19.03 0.60 6.73
N ILE A 212 -18.73 -0.68 6.90
CA ILE A 212 -19.23 -1.49 8.02
C ILE A 212 -18.74 -0.93 9.37
N LEU A 213 -17.49 -0.46 9.43
CA LEU A 213 -16.93 0.16 10.63
C LEU A 213 -17.62 1.47 10.99
N CYS A 214 -17.91 2.33 10.02
CA CYS A 214 -18.65 3.57 10.23
C CYS A 214 -20.06 3.28 10.75
N GLU A 215 -20.78 2.35 10.12
CA GLU A 215 -22.11 1.94 10.60
C GLU A 215 -22.07 1.37 12.03
N ALA A 216 -21.06 0.55 12.34
CA ALA A 216 -20.86 -0.02 13.66
C ALA A 216 -20.52 1.05 14.72
N TYR A 217 -19.79 2.08 14.33
CA TYR A 217 -19.41 3.20 15.20
C TYR A 217 -20.60 4.12 15.52
N GLU A 218 -21.41 4.44 14.50
CA GLU A 218 -22.54 5.39 14.60
C GLU A 218 -23.78 4.79 15.25
N ARG A 219 -24.09 3.51 15.02
CA ARG A 219 -25.28 2.86 15.60
C ARG A 219 -25.20 2.62 17.11
N SER A 220 -24.02 2.77 17.70
CA SER A 220 -23.82 2.49 19.12
C SER A 220 -24.04 3.72 19.98
N SER A 221 -24.96 3.62 20.94
CA SER A 221 -25.22 4.64 21.96
C SER A 221 -24.13 4.65 23.03
N ASN A 222 -23.70 3.47 23.48
CA ASN A 222 -22.74 3.30 24.58
C ASN A 222 -21.33 2.90 24.09
N THR A 223 -20.29 3.38 24.78
CA THR A 223 -18.87 3.12 24.43
C THR A 223 -18.54 1.62 24.44
N ILE A 224 -19.12 0.85 25.36
CA ILE A 224 -18.88 -0.60 25.48
C ILE A 224 -19.48 -1.35 24.28
N GLU A 225 -20.71 -1.03 23.88
CA GLU A 225 -21.35 -1.62 22.71
C GLU A 225 -20.65 -1.22 21.42
N ARG A 226 -20.20 0.03 21.34
CA ARG A 226 -19.38 0.54 20.24
C ARG A 226 -18.12 -0.28 20.07
N GLY A 227 -17.39 -0.53 21.16
CA GLY A 227 -16.19 -1.38 21.15
C GLY A 227 -16.47 -2.79 20.65
N LYS A 228 -17.56 -3.42 21.11
CA LYS A 228 -17.96 -4.78 20.65
C LYS A 228 -18.31 -4.81 19.17
N ASN A 229 -19.09 -3.84 18.68
CA ASN A 229 -19.52 -3.79 17.28
C ASN A 229 -18.35 -3.50 16.34
N VAL A 230 -17.50 -2.54 16.70
CA VAL A 230 -16.29 -2.21 15.94
C VAL A 230 -15.32 -3.40 15.92
N ARG A 231 -15.10 -4.08 17.05
CA ARG A 231 -14.29 -5.31 17.10
C ARG A 231 -14.83 -6.39 16.15
N LYS A 232 -16.15 -6.59 16.13
CA LYS A 232 -16.79 -7.55 15.21
C LYS A 232 -16.57 -7.18 13.74
N ALA A 233 -16.70 -5.91 13.39
CA ALA A 233 -16.45 -5.41 12.05
C ALA A 233 -14.97 -5.56 11.63
N LEU A 234 -14.03 -5.28 12.54
CA LEU A 234 -12.60 -5.51 12.31
C LEU A 234 -12.29 -7.01 12.12
N GLY A 235 -13.06 -7.90 12.73
CA GLY A 235 -12.93 -9.35 12.52
C GLY A 235 -13.25 -9.83 11.11
N MET A 236 -13.84 -8.98 10.27
CA MET A 236 -14.08 -9.27 8.84
C MET A 236 -12.89 -8.88 7.95
N LEU A 237 -11.84 -8.26 8.50
CA LEU A 237 -10.61 -7.98 7.76
C LEU A 237 -9.74 -9.25 7.65
N ASP A 238 -8.95 -9.31 6.60
CA ASP A 238 -7.92 -10.34 6.45
C ASP A 238 -6.94 -10.32 7.63
N LYS A 239 -6.45 -11.49 8.03
CA LYS A 239 -5.54 -11.63 9.18
C LYS A 239 -4.32 -10.71 9.07
N CYS A 240 -3.72 -10.60 7.89
CA CYS A 240 -2.56 -9.75 7.63
C CYS A 240 -2.87 -8.26 7.86
N ASN A 241 -4.05 -7.81 7.41
CA ASN A 241 -4.54 -6.46 7.66
C ASN A 241 -4.81 -6.23 9.14
N CYS A 242 -5.42 -7.18 9.85
CA CYS A 242 -5.62 -7.11 11.30
C CYS A 242 -4.28 -6.97 12.06
N TYR A 243 -3.31 -7.84 11.81
CA TYR A 243 -2.01 -7.78 12.49
C TYR A 243 -1.27 -6.47 12.20
N THR A 244 -1.32 -6.00 10.95
CA THR A 244 -0.68 -4.75 10.54
C THR A 244 -1.39 -3.54 11.15
N LEU A 245 -2.73 -3.57 11.22
CA LEU A 245 -3.53 -2.52 11.85
C LEU A 245 -3.30 -2.46 13.36
N GLU A 246 -3.27 -3.60 14.07
CA GLU A 246 -2.99 -3.60 15.50
C GLU A 246 -1.58 -3.08 15.80
N ALA A 247 -0.57 -3.51 15.03
CA ALA A 247 0.78 -2.98 15.15
C ALA A 247 0.82 -1.46 14.92
N LEU A 248 0.07 -0.95 13.94
CA LEU A 248 -0.07 0.48 13.73
C LEU A 248 -0.74 1.18 14.92
N LEU A 249 -1.89 0.68 15.40
CA LEU A 249 -2.65 1.30 16.49
C LEU A 249 -1.84 1.33 17.80
N CYS A 250 -1.13 0.24 18.10
CA CYS A 250 -0.22 0.16 19.24
C CYS A 250 0.90 1.22 19.12
N HIS A 251 1.53 1.31 17.94
CA HIS A 251 2.57 2.30 17.68
C HIS A 251 2.06 3.74 17.82
N LEU A 252 0.91 4.07 17.21
CA LEU A 252 0.32 5.40 17.29
C LEU A 252 -0.07 5.76 18.73
N ARG A 253 -0.51 4.78 19.54
CA ARG A 253 -0.75 4.98 20.96
C ARG A 253 0.54 5.29 21.72
N ASN A 254 1.65 4.62 21.41
CA ASN A 254 2.96 4.91 22.02
C ASN A 254 3.46 6.32 21.66
N VAL A 255 3.27 6.76 20.42
CA VAL A 255 3.58 8.14 20.02
C VAL A 255 2.72 9.13 20.79
N ALA A 256 1.41 8.89 20.88
CA ALA A 256 0.48 9.77 21.59
C ALA A 256 0.76 9.84 23.11
N LYS A 257 1.22 8.75 23.73
CA LYS A 257 1.67 8.75 25.14
C LYS A 257 2.84 9.71 25.40
N ASN A 258 3.61 10.05 24.37
CA ASN A 258 4.75 10.97 24.45
C ASN A 258 4.42 12.38 23.91
N ALA A 259 3.13 12.72 23.81
CA ALA A 259 2.64 13.99 23.28
C ALA A 259 3.24 15.23 23.96
N ASP A 260 3.59 15.14 25.25
CA ASP A 260 4.20 16.24 25.98
C ASP A 260 5.53 16.71 25.37
N LYS A 261 6.28 15.76 24.79
CA LYS A 261 7.57 16.00 24.13
C LYS A 261 7.40 16.19 22.63
N ASN A 262 6.81 15.22 21.95
CA ASN A 262 6.72 15.21 20.48
C ASN A 262 5.61 16.11 19.90
N LYS A 263 4.71 16.65 20.76
CA LYS A 263 3.58 17.52 20.39
C LYS A 263 2.51 16.86 19.50
N MET A 264 2.50 15.53 19.42
CA MET A 264 1.59 14.73 18.61
C MET A 264 0.53 14.05 19.50
N SER A 265 -0.59 14.75 19.74
CA SER A 265 -1.76 14.17 20.40
C SER A 265 -2.46 13.13 19.53
N VAL A 266 -3.35 12.31 20.13
CA VAL A 266 -4.17 11.35 19.37
C VAL A 266 -4.95 12.05 18.25
N ALA A 267 -5.50 13.24 18.50
CA ALA A 267 -6.23 14.00 17.48
C ALA A 267 -5.33 14.45 16.31
N ASN A 268 -4.11 14.91 16.60
CA ASN A 268 -3.13 15.31 15.58
C ASN A 268 -2.71 14.10 14.73
N ILE A 269 -2.42 12.96 15.38
CA ILE A 269 -2.02 11.73 14.71
C ILE A 269 -3.16 11.18 13.85
N SER A 270 -4.39 11.14 14.38
CA SER A 270 -5.56 10.66 13.66
C SER A 270 -5.81 11.44 12.39
N THR A 271 -5.62 12.77 12.41
CA THR A 271 -5.77 13.63 11.23
C THR A 271 -4.75 13.32 10.12
N ILE A 272 -3.56 12.85 10.50
CA ILE A 272 -2.48 12.52 9.56
C ILE A 272 -2.68 11.11 8.98
N PHE A 273 -3.05 10.15 9.81
CA PHE A 273 -3.12 8.73 9.41
C PHE A 273 -4.48 8.32 8.83
N SER A 274 -5.57 9.00 9.14
CA SER A 274 -6.90 8.70 8.59
C SER A 274 -6.93 8.55 7.07
N PRO A 275 -6.40 9.49 6.23
CA PRO A 275 -6.43 9.32 4.77
C PRO A 275 -5.49 8.20 4.29
N THR A 276 -4.55 7.77 5.13
CA THR A 276 -3.54 6.76 4.80
C THR A 276 -4.03 5.35 5.19
N VAL A 277 -4.86 5.24 6.22
CA VAL A 277 -5.40 3.96 6.73
C VAL A 277 -6.74 3.62 6.10
N PHE A 278 -7.59 4.62 5.88
CA PHE A 278 -8.92 4.45 5.31
C PHE A 278 -8.97 4.84 3.83
N CYS A 279 -9.87 4.20 3.09
CA CYS A 279 -10.20 4.60 1.72
C CYS A 279 -11.36 5.61 1.75
N SER A 280 -11.08 6.87 1.43
CA SER A 280 -12.13 7.80 0.98
C SER A 280 -12.47 7.43 -0.46
N GLY A 281 -13.48 6.56 -0.66
CA GLY A 281 -14.07 6.40 -1.98
C GLY A 281 -14.66 7.72 -2.50
N ILE A 282 -15.32 7.68 -3.65
CA ILE A 282 -16.06 8.82 -4.26
C ILE A 282 -17.19 9.34 -3.34
N ILE A 283 -17.46 8.68 -2.22
CA ILE A 283 -18.34 9.17 -1.17
C ILE A 283 -17.54 10.12 -0.27
N PRO A 284 -17.86 11.42 -0.21
CA PRO A 284 -17.30 12.30 0.78
C PRO A 284 -17.86 11.89 2.16
N SER A 285 -17.29 10.86 2.79
CA SER A 285 -17.39 10.77 4.25
C SER A 285 -16.75 12.03 4.80
N LEU A 286 -17.47 12.78 5.65
CA LEU A 286 -16.92 14.01 6.20
C LEU A 286 -15.56 13.67 6.85
N PRO A 287 -14.46 14.39 6.51
CA PRO A 287 -13.13 14.12 7.07
C PRO A 287 -13.13 13.98 8.61
N GLN A 288 -14.04 14.69 9.29
CA GLN A 288 -14.25 14.57 10.73
C GLN A 288 -14.64 13.16 11.21
N GLN A 289 -15.46 12.41 10.46
CA GLN A 289 -15.88 11.06 10.85
C GLN A 289 -14.69 10.08 10.86
N GLN A 290 -13.81 10.17 9.85
CA GLN A 290 -12.62 9.31 9.75
C GLN A 290 -11.64 9.54 10.90
N HIS A 291 -11.40 10.80 11.26
CA HIS A 291 -10.43 11.15 12.30
C HIS A 291 -10.94 10.70 13.66
N THR A 292 -12.25 10.88 13.90
CA THR A 292 -12.91 10.45 15.13
C THR A 292 -12.91 8.93 15.28
N LEU A 293 -13.18 8.20 14.18
CA LEU A 293 -13.10 6.74 14.17
C LEU A 293 -11.67 6.27 14.48
N LEU A 294 -10.65 6.83 13.82
CA LEU A 294 -9.25 6.44 14.09
C LEU A 294 -8.84 6.80 15.53
N GLN A 295 -9.29 7.95 16.05
CA GLN A 295 -9.06 8.33 17.44
C GLN A 295 -9.66 7.30 18.41
N PHE A 296 -10.89 6.84 18.15
CA PHE A 296 -11.51 5.78 18.94
C PHE A 296 -10.73 4.47 18.87
N LEU A 297 -10.24 4.08 17.68
CA LEU A 297 -9.43 2.87 17.51
C LEU A 297 -8.09 2.96 18.25
N ILE A 298 -7.42 4.12 18.23
CA ILE A 298 -6.15 4.33 18.94
C ILE A 298 -6.37 4.25 20.46
N LEU A 299 -7.44 4.87 20.98
CA LEU A 299 -7.73 4.92 22.41
C LEU A 299 -8.25 3.60 22.99
N THR A 300 -8.87 2.75 22.18
CA THR A 300 -9.44 1.49 22.65
C THR A 300 -8.41 0.37 22.58
N GLU A 301 -7.88 -0.04 23.74
CA GLU A 301 -6.89 -1.11 23.80
C GLU A 301 -7.51 -2.47 23.43
N GLY A 302 -6.79 -3.26 22.62
CA GLY A 302 -7.25 -4.58 22.18
C GLY A 302 -8.55 -4.50 21.38
N ILE A 303 -8.73 -3.51 20.51
CA ILE A 303 -9.93 -3.39 19.66
C ILE A 303 -9.89 -4.37 18.46
N VAL A 304 -8.70 -4.67 17.93
CA VAL A 304 -8.53 -5.60 16.82
C VAL A 304 -8.66 -7.04 17.35
N PRO A 305 -9.54 -7.86 16.78
CA PRO A 305 -9.61 -9.28 17.14
C PRO A 305 -8.36 -10.01 16.63
N TYR A 306 -7.95 -11.06 17.34
CA TYR A 306 -6.83 -11.96 16.98
C TYR A 306 -5.41 -11.49 17.38
N VAL A 307 -5.30 -10.47 18.23
CA VAL A 307 -4.07 -10.11 18.96
C VAL A 307 -4.34 -10.16 20.46
#